data_AF-A0A950WM02-F1
#
_entry.id   AF-A0A950WM02-F1
#
_cell.length_a   1.000
_cell.length_b   1.000
_cell.length_c   1.000
_cell.angle_alpha   90.00
_cell.angle_beta   90.00
_cell.angle_gamma   90.00
#
_symmetry.space_group_name_H-M   'P 1'
#
loop_
_entity.id
_entity.type
_entity.pdbx_description
1 polymer ?
#
loop_
_entity_poly.entity_id
_entity_poly.type
_entity_poly.pdbx_seq_one_letter_code
_entity_poly.pdbx_strand_id
1 'polypeptide(L)'
;MENWLSDFDNWGTVDGTCCYLFCRTPFAYQKVFEWAEREPEFEKRAAFALIAYLALHDRKAENENLAAFFPLIERHAWDGRNFVKKAVNWALRQIGKRNSDLNRQAIETARRIHLQGTTSARWIASDAVRELQSPLVRSRLLRKEERPRTGVKKC
;
A
#
# COMPACT_ATOMS: atom_id res chain seq x y z
N MET A 1 15.38 -11.47 6.77
CA MET A 1 14.46 -10.94 5.76
C MET A 1 15.14 -10.92 4.40
N GLU A 2 16.35 -10.36 4.28
CA GLU A 2 17.10 -10.31 3.01
C GLU A 2 17.26 -11.66 2.30
N ASN A 3 17.75 -12.71 2.99
CA ASN A 3 17.93 -14.02 2.34
C ASN A 3 16.62 -14.61 1.81
N TRP A 4 15.50 -14.38 2.51
CA TRP A 4 14.20 -14.84 2.03
C TRP A 4 13.73 -14.03 0.83
N LEU A 5 14.06 -12.74 0.82
CA LEU A 5 13.70 -11.83 -0.26
C LEU A 5 14.40 -12.21 -1.57
N SER A 6 15.69 -12.56 -1.51
CA SER A 6 16.48 -12.97 -2.67
C SER A 6 16.01 -14.29 -3.29
N ASP A 7 15.33 -15.12 -2.50
CA ASP A 7 14.84 -16.44 -2.94
C ASP A 7 13.43 -16.38 -3.54
N PHE A 8 12.79 -15.20 -3.59
CA PHE A 8 11.46 -15.05 -4.15
C PHE A 8 11.45 -15.15 -5.68
N ASP A 9 10.70 -16.12 -6.19
CA ASP A 9 10.51 -16.38 -7.63
C ASP A 9 9.05 -16.25 -8.10
N ASN A 10 8.12 -15.98 -7.17
CA ASN A 10 6.70 -15.88 -7.48
C ASN A 10 5.96 -14.93 -6.53
N TRP A 11 4.88 -14.34 -7.04
CA TRP A 11 4.10 -13.34 -6.32
C TRP A 11 3.34 -13.90 -5.11
N GLY A 12 2.98 -15.19 -5.10
CA GLY A 12 2.22 -15.81 -4.02
C GLY A 12 3.06 -15.99 -2.76
N THR A 13 4.31 -16.45 -2.91
CA THR A 13 5.27 -16.54 -1.80
C THR A 13 5.61 -15.17 -1.23
N VAL A 14 5.79 -14.17 -2.11
CA VAL A 14 5.98 -12.77 -1.68
C VAL A 14 4.81 -12.32 -0.80
N ASP A 15 3.58 -12.40 -1.33
CA ASP A 15 2.40 -11.88 -0.65
C ASP A 15 2.12 -12.65 0.66
N GLY A 16 2.24 -13.97 0.66
CA GLY A 16 2.08 -14.80 1.86
C GLY A 16 3.11 -14.44 2.93
N THR A 17 4.39 -14.29 2.56
CA THR A 17 5.45 -13.92 3.51
C THR A 17 5.25 -12.51 4.04
N CYS A 18 4.87 -11.55 3.19
CA CYS A 18 4.52 -10.19 3.59
C CYS A 18 3.33 -10.14 4.56
N CYS A 19 2.28 -10.93 4.29
CA CYS A 19 1.05 -11.02 5.09
C CYS A 19 1.28 -11.56 6.50
N TYR A 20 1.98 -12.69 6.59
CA TYR A 20 2.02 -13.47 7.82
C TYR A 20 3.25 -13.20 8.66
N LEU A 21 4.37 -12.81 8.04
CA LEU A 21 5.66 -12.65 8.72
C LEU A 21 6.16 -11.21 8.66
N PHE A 22 6.47 -10.68 7.48
CA PHE A 22 7.24 -9.43 7.38
C PHE A 22 6.51 -8.23 7.96
N CYS A 23 5.19 -8.11 7.77
CA CYS A 23 4.42 -6.98 8.32
C CYS A 23 4.32 -6.98 9.85
N ARG A 24 4.77 -8.05 10.52
CA ARG A 24 4.78 -8.18 11.99
C ARG A 24 6.14 -7.89 12.61
N THR A 25 7.15 -7.66 11.79
CA THR A 25 8.51 -7.37 12.27
C THR A 25 8.64 -5.88 12.59
N PRO A 26 9.52 -5.50 13.54
CA PRO A 26 9.81 -4.09 13.82
C PRO A 26 10.52 -3.38 12.65
N PHE A 27 11.05 -4.13 11.69
CA PHE A 27 11.81 -3.62 10.54
C PHE A 27 10.93 -3.32 9.33
N ALA A 28 9.63 -3.68 9.37
CA ALA A 28 8.76 -3.67 8.20
C ALA A 28 8.72 -2.31 7.47
N TYR A 29 8.53 -1.22 8.22
CA TYR A 29 8.47 0.13 7.66
C TYR A 29 9.78 0.54 6.99
N GLN A 30 10.91 0.29 7.64
CA GLN A 30 12.23 0.59 7.08
C GLN A 30 12.48 -0.21 5.79
N LYS A 31 12.16 -1.51 5.81
CA LYS A 31 12.40 -2.42 4.68
C LYS A 31 11.59 -2.07 3.44
N VAL A 32 10.42 -1.47 3.58
CA VAL A 32 9.67 -0.92 2.43
C VAL A 32 10.53 0.04 1.62
N PHE A 33 11.20 1.00 2.27
CA PHE A 33 11.99 2.01 1.56
C PHE A 33 13.23 1.40 0.91
N GLU A 34 13.89 0.47 1.58
CA GLU A 34 15.07 -0.23 1.03
C GLU A 34 14.70 -1.10 -0.19
N TRP A 35 13.60 -1.85 -0.11
CA TRP A 35 13.21 -2.80 -1.14
C TRP A 35 12.56 -2.14 -2.35
N ALA A 36 11.93 -0.98 -2.19
CA ALA A 36 11.34 -0.26 -3.32
C ALA A 36 12.38 0.19 -4.37
N GLU A 37 13.62 0.41 -3.94
CA GLU A 37 14.74 0.81 -4.81
C GLU A 37 15.48 -0.39 -5.44
N ARG A 38 15.06 -1.64 -5.16
CA ARG A 38 15.69 -2.84 -5.71
C ARG A 38 15.28 -3.06 -7.16
N GLU A 39 16.22 -3.48 -8.00
CA GLU A 39 15.93 -3.82 -9.40
C GLU A 39 15.14 -5.13 -9.57
N PRO A 40 15.43 -6.24 -8.85
CA PRO A 40 14.68 -7.50 -9.03
C PRO A 40 13.17 -7.36 -8.79
N GLU A 41 12.36 -7.94 -9.68
CA GLU A 41 10.91 -7.72 -9.73
C GLU A 41 10.20 -8.11 -8.43
N PHE A 42 10.56 -9.27 -7.86
CA PHE A 42 9.91 -9.79 -6.65
C PHE A 42 10.39 -9.10 -5.38
N GLU A 43 11.65 -8.65 -5.33
CA GLU A 43 12.15 -7.80 -4.25
C GLU A 43 11.40 -6.46 -4.24
N LYS A 44 11.30 -5.79 -5.40
CA LYS A 44 10.54 -4.55 -5.52
C LYS A 44 9.04 -4.75 -5.25
N ARG A 45 8.44 -5.84 -5.74
CA ARG A 45 7.05 -6.20 -5.42
C ARG A 45 6.86 -6.32 -3.91
N ALA A 46 7.77 -6.98 -3.20
CA ALA A 46 7.66 -7.20 -1.77
C ALA A 46 7.56 -5.88 -0.99
N ALA A 47 8.26 -4.83 -1.43
CA ALA A 47 8.12 -3.49 -0.84
C ALA A 47 6.66 -3.00 -0.86
N PHE A 48 6.01 -3.05 -2.02
CA PHE A 48 4.65 -2.54 -2.18
C PHE A 48 3.58 -3.49 -1.63
N ALA A 49 3.80 -4.81 -1.70
CA ALA A 49 2.96 -5.78 -1.01
C ALA A 49 3.02 -5.57 0.52
N LEU A 50 4.20 -5.32 1.06
CA LEU A 50 4.40 -5.04 2.49
C LEU A 50 3.65 -3.77 2.92
N ILE A 51 3.66 -2.70 2.12
CA ILE A 51 2.83 -1.50 2.37
C ILE A 51 1.35 -1.87 2.49
N ALA A 52 0.82 -2.65 1.54
CA ALA A 52 -0.59 -3.05 1.55
C ALA A 52 -0.96 -3.83 2.82
N TYR A 53 -0.09 -4.74 3.26
CA TYR A 53 -0.29 -5.51 4.48
C TYR A 53 -0.11 -4.70 5.76
N LEU A 54 0.81 -3.74 5.80
CA LEU A 54 0.90 -2.78 6.91
C LEU A 54 -0.41 -2.00 7.06
N ALA A 55 -0.97 -1.48 5.97
CA ALA A 55 -2.26 -0.78 6.00
C ALA A 55 -3.44 -1.67 6.46
N LEU A 56 -3.38 -2.98 6.20
CA LEU A 56 -4.40 -3.95 6.61
C LEU A 56 -4.26 -4.40 8.08
N HIS A 57 -3.04 -4.70 8.51
CA HIS A 57 -2.77 -5.41 9.77
C HIS A 57 -2.29 -4.50 10.90
N ASP A 58 -1.56 -3.43 10.60
CA ASP A 58 -1.14 -2.47 11.61
C ASP A 58 -2.32 -1.58 12.00
N ARG A 59 -3.08 -2.06 12.99
CA ARG A 59 -4.29 -1.37 13.44
C ARG A 59 -3.98 -0.12 14.27
N LYS A 60 -2.74 0.01 14.77
CA LYS A 60 -2.26 1.09 15.64
C LYS A 60 -1.40 2.11 14.88
N ALA A 61 -1.06 1.86 13.62
CA ALA A 61 -0.40 2.83 12.78
C ALA A 61 -1.15 4.17 12.78
N GLU A 62 -0.42 5.22 13.13
CA GLU A 62 -0.84 6.60 12.90
C GLU A 62 -0.91 6.87 11.39
N ASN A 63 -1.71 7.87 11.01
CA ASN A 63 -1.91 8.20 9.60
C ASN A 63 -0.60 8.59 8.92
N GLU A 64 0.26 9.31 9.64
CA GLU A 64 1.54 9.83 9.18
C GLU A 64 2.47 8.71 8.73
N ASN A 65 2.48 7.59 9.45
CA ASN A 65 3.31 6.42 9.10
C ASN A 65 2.90 5.79 7.77
N LEU A 66 1.59 5.73 7.48
CA LEU A 66 1.08 5.21 6.22
C LEU A 66 1.20 6.25 5.09
N ALA A 67 0.97 7.53 5.41
CA ALA A 67 1.07 8.64 4.47
C ALA A 67 2.51 8.83 3.95
N ALA A 68 3.51 8.51 4.77
CA ALA A 68 4.92 8.53 4.37
C ALA A 68 5.23 7.62 3.16
N PHE A 69 4.37 6.64 2.85
CA PHE A 69 4.53 5.79 1.66
C PHE A 69 4.00 6.43 0.37
N PHE A 70 3.16 7.47 0.41
CA PHE A 70 2.60 8.06 -0.81
C PHE A 70 3.66 8.59 -1.79
N PRO A 71 4.71 9.32 -1.37
CA PRO A 71 5.76 9.77 -2.28
C PRO A 71 6.51 8.60 -2.94
N LEU A 72 6.66 7.48 -2.22
CA LEU A 72 7.32 6.27 -2.73
C LEU A 72 6.45 5.55 -3.76
N ILE A 73 5.16 5.38 -3.46
CA ILE A 73 4.16 4.81 -4.38
C ILE A 73 4.09 5.64 -5.65
N GLU A 74 4.05 6.97 -5.51
CA GLU A 74 4.03 7.89 -6.64
C GLU A 74 5.29 7.72 -7.50
N ARG A 75 6.48 7.83 -6.92
CA ARG A 75 7.77 7.71 -7.63
C ARG A 75 7.91 6.43 -8.45
N HIS A 76 7.37 5.30 -7.98
CA HIS A 76 7.53 4.00 -8.63
C HIS A 76 6.33 3.56 -9.48
N ALA A 77 5.30 4.41 -9.61
CA ALA A 77 4.10 4.09 -10.40
C ALA A 77 4.35 3.95 -11.92
N TRP A 78 5.48 4.44 -12.41
CA TRP A 78 5.87 4.28 -13.81
C TRP A 78 6.24 2.83 -14.15
N ASP A 79 6.62 2.00 -13.17
CA ASP A 79 7.11 0.64 -13.41
C ASP A 79 6.02 -0.21 -14.08
N GLY A 80 6.31 -0.66 -15.31
CA GLY A 80 5.38 -1.39 -16.16
C GLY A 80 5.29 -2.89 -15.87
N ARG A 81 6.20 -3.42 -15.05
CA ARG A 81 6.29 -4.86 -14.77
C ARG A 81 5.04 -5.31 -14.01
N ASN A 82 4.47 -6.41 -14.47
CA ASN A 82 3.10 -6.77 -14.10
C ASN A 82 2.94 -7.01 -12.60
N PHE A 83 3.93 -7.61 -11.94
CA PHE A 83 3.83 -7.89 -10.52
C PHE A 83 4.10 -6.64 -9.67
N VAL A 84 5.00 -5.76 -10.11
CA VAL A 84 5.28 -4.49 -9.42
C VAL A 84 4.08 -3.55 -9.52
N LYS A 85 3.59 -3.24 -10.73
CA LYS A 85 2.49 -2.27 -10.93
C LYS A 85 1.20 -2.66 -10.20
N LYS A 86 0.91 -3.97 -10.13
CA LYS A 86 -0.23 -4.50 -9.37
C LYS A 86 -0.06 -4.28 -7.86
N ALA A 87 1.16 -4.47 -7.33
CA ALA A 87 1.45 -4.24 -5.92
C ALA A 87 1.43 -2.73 -5.58
N VAL A 88 1.96 -1.86 -6.45
CA VAL A 88 1.88 -0.39 -6.29
C VAL A 88 0.43 0.08 -6.23
N ASN A 89 -0.41 -0.34 -7.19
CA ASN A 89 -1.85 -0.06 -7.17
C ASN A 89 -2.49 -0.54 -5.86
N TRP A 90 -2.21 -1.80 -5.49
CA TRP A 90 -2.80 -2.39 -4.30
C TRP A 90 -2.42 -1.64 -3.01
N ALA A 91 -1.15 -1.27 -2.85
CA ALA A 91 -0.66 -0.45 -1.75
C ALA A 91 -1.45 0.86 -1.62
N LEU A 92 -1.55 1.62 -2.72
CA LEU A 92 -2.28 2.89 -2.77
C LEU A 92 -3.74 2.74 -2.32
N ARG A 93 -4.42 1.71 -2.83
CA ARG A 93 -5.81 1.43 -2.47
C ARG A 93 -5.98 0.99 -1.02
N GLN A 94 -5.07 0.19 -0.46
CA GLN A 94 -5.20 -0.26 0.93
C GLN A 94 -4.97 0.88 1.92
N ILE A 95 -4.01 1.78 1.65
CA ILE A 95 -3.85 3.00 2.45
C ILE A 95 -5.12 3.85 2.36
N GLY A 96 -5.61 4.12 1.15
CA GLY A 96 -6.82 4.95 0.95
C GLY A 96 -8.11 4.36 1.52
N LYS A 97 -8.11 3.08 1.86
CA LYS A 97 -9.23 2.36 2.48
C LYS A 97 -9.24 2.45 4.01
N ARG A 98 -8.22 3.06 4.60
CA ARG A 98 -7.96 3.04 6.04
C ARG A 98 -8.89 3.96 6.84
N ASN A 99 -9.04 5.20 6.40
CA ASN A 99 -9.93 6.24 6.93
C ASN A 99 -10.09 7.35 5.87
N SER A 100 -10.95 8.34 6.10
CA SER A 100 -11.25 9.37 5.09
C SER A 100 -10.11 10.35 4.83
N ASP A 101 -9.25 10.59 5.80
CA ASP A 101 -8.05 11.43 5.62
C ASP A 101 -7.07 10.76 4.64
N LEU A 102 -6.68 9.52 4.92
CA LEU A 102 -5.84 8.72 4.03
C LEU A 102 -6.52 8.44 2.67
N ASN A 103 -7.85 8.36 2.62
CA ASN A 103 -8.59 8.25 1.36
C ASN A 103 -8.38 9.47 0.47
N ARG A 104 -8.50 10.67 1.05
CA ARG A 104 -8.29 11.94 0.35
C ARG A 104 -6.86 12.03 -0.19
N GLN A 105 -5.88 11.78 0.66
CA GLN A 105 -4.47 11.81 0.29
C GLN A 105 -4.13 10.76 -0.77
N ALA A 106 -4.72 9.55 -0.71
CA ALA A 106 -4.55 8.53 -1.72
C ALA A 106 -5.14 8.93 -3.08
N ILE A 107 -6.30 9.61 -3.10
CA ILE A 107 -6.91 10.12 -4.34
C ILE A 107 -6.05 11.24 -4.95
N GLU A 108 -5.53 12.15 -4.13
CA GLU A 108 -4.61 13.20 -4.58
C GLU A 108 -3.32 12.60 -5.15
N THR A 109 -2.78 11.58 -4.48
CA THR A 109 -1.62 10.83 -4.97
C THR A 109 -1.93 10.13 -6.29
N ALA A 110 -3.09 9.50 -6.42
CA ALA A 110 -3.52 8.89 -7.69
C ALA A 110 -3.61 9.92 -8.82
N ARG A 111 -4.09 11.14 -8.54
CA ARG A 111 -4.12 12.23 -9.54
C ARG A 111 -2.71 12.64 -9.98
N ARG A 112 -1.75 12.75 -9.05
CA ARG A 112 -0.35 13.05 -9.41
C ARG A 112 0.31 11.90 -10.17
N ILE A 113 0.06 10.65 -9.79
CA ILE A 113 0.48 9.46 -10.56
C ILE A 113 -0.03 9.54 -12.00
N HIS A 114 -1.29 9.93 -12.21
CA HIS A 114 -1.85 10.05 -13.55
C HIS A 114 -1.03 10.98 -14.46
N LEU A 115 -0.45 12.05 -13.89
CA LEU A 115 0.36 13.03 -14.62
C LEU A 115 1.70 12.50 -15.13
N GLN A 116 2.15 11.32 -14.66
CA GLN A 116 3.37 10.69 -15.17
C GLN A 116 3.24 10.21 -16.62
N GLY A 117 2.01 10.03 -17.11
CA GLY A 117 1.74 9.72 -18.52
C GLY A 117 2.00 8.29 -18.98
N THR A 118 2.73 7.46 -18.21
CA THR A 118 2.96 6.06 -18.58
C THR A 118 1.67 5.22 -18.53
N THR A 119 1.64 4.12 -19.28
CA THR A 119 0.46 3.22 -19.30
C THR A 119 0.18 2.61 -17.93
N SER A 120 1.22 2.21 -17.19
CA SER A 120 1.14 1.71 -15.81
C SER A 120 0.56 2.77 -14.88
N ALA A 121 1.11 3.99 -14.88
CA ALA A 121 0.68 5.07 -14.01
C ALA A 121 -0.79 5.46 -14.27
N ARG A 122 -1.18 5.62 -15.54
CA ARG A 122 -2.58 5.89 -15.90
C ARG A 122 -3.54 4.80 -15.41
N TRP A 123 -3.15 3.52 -15.53
CA TRP A 123 -3.95 2.39 -15.03
C TRP A 123 -4.05 2.39 -13.50
N ILE A 124 -2.93 2.54 -12.79
CA ILE A 124 -2.87 2.62 -11.31
C ILE A 124 -3.79 3.74 -10.81
N ALA A 125 -3.64 4.94 -11.37
CA ALA A 125 -4.41 6.11 -10.98
C ALA A 125 -5.92 5.92 -11.17
N SER A 126 -6.31 5.48 -12.38
CA SER A 126 -7.72 5.34 -12.74
C SER A 126 -8.41 4.27 -11.90
N ASP A 127 -7.75 3.14 -11.69
CA ASP A 127 -8.29 2.05 -10.88
C ASP A 127 -8.40 2.42 -9.40
N ALA A 128 -7.38 3.08 -8.84
CA ALA A 128 -7.39 3.54 -7.46
C ALA A 128 -8.50 4.57 -7.21
N VAL A 129 -8.64 5.58 -8.08
CA VAL A 129 -9.70 6.60 -7.94
C VAL A 129 -11.08 5.96 -8.03
N ARG A 130 -11.31 5.10 -9.03
CA ARG A 130 -12.59 4.39 -9.23
C ARG A 130 -13.00 3.62 -7.98
N GLU A 131 -12.10 2.86 -7.37
CA GLU A 131 -12.43 2.08 -6.18
C GLU A 131 -12.56 2.94 -4.92
N LEU A 132 -11.62 3.87 -4.68
CA LEU A 132 -11.61 4.68 -3.46
C LEU A 132 -12.79 5.64 -3.38
N GLN A 133 -13.36 6.04 -4.52
CA GLN A 133 -14.57 6.85 -4.59
C GLN A 133 -15.86 6.03 -4.69
N SER A 134 -15.77 4.70 -4.76
CA SER A 134 -16.96 3.85 -4.87
C SER A 134 -17.91 4.04 -3.68
N PRO A 135 -19.24 3.91 -3.88
CA PRO A 135 -20.22 4.02 -2.80
C PRO A 135 -19.94 3.04 -1.65
N LEU A 136 -19.44 1.84 -1.97
CA LEU A 136 -19.08 0.83 -0.98
C LEU A 136 -17.94 1.31 -0.07
N VAL A 137 -16.84 1.83 -0.63
CA VAL A 137 -15.72 2.34 0.17
C VAL A 137 -16.15 3.57 0.96
N ARG A 138 -16.79 4.55 0.31
CA ARG A 138 -17.26 5.78 0.98
C ARG A 138 -18.18 5.50 2.16
N SER A 139 -19.20 4.65 1.96
CA SER A 139 -20.13 4.30 3.04
C SER A 139 -19.42 3.57 4.20
N ARG A 140 -18.41 2.74 3.91
CA ARG A 140 -17.63 2.06 4.94
C ARG A 140 -16.78 3.04 5.75
N LEU A 141 -16.21 4.06 5.10
CA LEU A 141 -15.41 5.09 5.77
C LEU A 141 -16.27 5.97 6.68
N LEU A 142 -17.42 6.45 6.18
CA LEU A 142 -18.39 7.22 6.96
C LEU A 142 -18.84 6.47 8.23
N ARG A 143 -19.25 5.19 8.09
CA ARG A 143 -19.63 4.36 9.25
C ARG A 143 -18.52 4.20 10.29
N LYS A 144 -17.26 4.28 9.87
CA LYS A 144 -16.10 4.14 10.76
C LYS A 144 -15.80 5.44 11.51
N GLU A 145 -16.14 6.59 10.94
CA GLU A 145 -16.05 7.89 11.61
C GLU A 145 -17.16 8.06 12.65
N GLU A 146 -18.38 7.60 12.33
CA GLU A 146 -19.52 7.59 13.26
C GLU A 146 -19.32 6.63 14.45
N ARG A 147 -18.48 5.60 14.29
CA ARG A 147 -18.10 4.66 15.35
C ARG A 147 -16.59 4.72 15.60
N PRO A 148 -16.09 5.78 16.25
CA PRO A 148 -14.68 5.84 16.63
C PRO A 148 -14.37 4.60 17.46
N ARG A 149 -13.25 3.93 17.17
CA ARG A 149 -12.83 2.74 17.93
C ARG A 149 -12.69 3.16 19.39
N THR A 150 -13.65 2.75 20.23
CA THR A 150 -13.48 2.80 21.68
C THR A 150 -12.28 1.93 22.00
N GLY A 151 -11.18 2.57 22.41
CA GLY A 151 -10.02 1.89 22.91
C GLY A 151 -10.43 1.11 24.15
N VAL A 152 -10.68 -0.19 24.01
CA VAL A 152 -10.74 -1.08 25.17
C VAL A 152 -9.32 -1.11 25.72
N LYS A 153 -9.02 -0.24 26.68
CA LYS A 153 -7.99 -0.49 27.68
C LYS A 153 -8.44 -1.76 28.40
N LYS A 154 -7.89 -2.91 28.00
CA LYS A 154 -7.93 -4.07 28.89
C LYS A 154 -6.97 -3.76 30.03
N CYS A 155 -7.54 -3.62 31.23
CA CYS A 155 -6.80 -3.76 32.49
C CYS A 155 -6.11 -5.12 32.56
#